data_AF-A0A959ALU3-F1
#
_entry.id   AF-A0A959ALU3-F1
#
_cell.length_a   1.000
_cell.length_b   1.000
_cell.length_c   1.000
_cell.angle_alpha   90.00
_cell.angle_beta   90.00
_cell.angle_gamma   90.00
#
_symmetry.space_group_name_H-M   'P 1'
#
loop_
_entity.id
_entity.type
_entity.pdbx_description
1 polymer ?
#
loop_
_entity_poly.entity_id
_entity_poly.type
_entity_poly.pdbx_seq_one_letter_code
_entity_poly.pdbx_strand_id
1 'polypeptide(L)'
;DQYILSYTSDWMLVDTAYRKAVRIFRFGDLAAAKARLDLDQVMEDLNTTYEQYVDSMNREWLKCLSQYRFDYHNVRAPKQYDFYHRDVEPYDQKVVVVISDGLRYEAAAELLASLHGDPKNTADIRHQLASIPSKTKIGMAQLLPSRELMFADGSIAIDGIKTEGIANRRQILALKNPEATAEQFSALQGKTQEELREIFKNKVVYVYHDVIDARGDKSVSEDRTFLAVDEAIDDLKKFIKSLHATYNVARVLITADHGFLYNDRRIDEKDKENSPNGKVLQNHNRFEISRESADVEMGYKFPLSATTKFREDLFVTIPQSVNRYKLQGVGHQYVHGGGSLQELVVPVIESSRKRQEITKKVAPMLVHRGQLRVVSNILRAQILQSNKVSRFEKEITISVGLYKDLELVSNEQIITLNSTEEAPSERMHRVDLNLAAVAAKESFLKLKVFDVDDKLNPLIEELVQNNTLIQTDF
;
A
#
# COMPACT_ATOMS: atom_id res chain seq x y z
N ASP A 1 -18.94 2.98 10.29
CA ASP A 1 -17.69 3.03 11.10
C ASP A 1 -17.05 1.67 11.30
N GLN A 2 -17.72 0.71 11.94
CA GLN A 2 -17.13 -0.62 12.20
C GLN A 2 -16.61 -1.32 10.93
N TYR A 3 -17.36 -1.34 9.82
CA TYR A 3 -16.90 -1.87 8.54
C TYR A 3 -15.58 -1.24 8.05
N ILE A 4 -15.42 0.08 8.22
CA ILE A 4 -14.20 0.80 7.82
C ILE A 4 -13.03 0.38 8.73
N LEU A 5 -13.28 0.31 10.05
CA LEU A 5 -12.26 -0.12 11.01
C LEU A 5 -11.83 -1.56 10.75
N SER A 6 -12.77 -2.49 10.62
CA SER A 6 -12.48 -3.89 10.28
C SER A 6 -11.76 -4.04 8.94
N TYR A 7 -12.10 -3.20 7.95
CA TYR A 7 -11.40 -3.18 6.68
C TYR A 7 -9.94 -2.76 6.83
N THR A 8 -9.71 -1.66 7.54
CA THR A 8 -8.37 -1.08 7.71
C THR A 8 -7.48 -1.83 8.71
N SER A 9 -8.06 -2.69 9.57
CA SER A 9 -7.30 -3.55 10.49
C SER A 9 -6.97 -4.91 9.88
N ASP A 10 -7.98 -5.63 9.40
CA ASP A 10 -7.85 -7.07 9.14
C ASP A 10 -8.32 -7.47 7.74
N TRP A 11 -9.45 -6.95 7.27
CA TRP A 11 -10.04 -7.45 6.02
C TRP A 11 -9.25 -7.05 4.79
N MET A 12 -8.47 -5.96 4.85
CA MET A 12 -7.50 -5.62 3.81
C MET A 12 -6.49 -6.74 3.56
N LEU A 13 -6.21 -7.61 4.54
CA LEU A 13 -5.28 -8.73 4.38
C LEU A 13 -5.82 -9.80 3.41
N VAL A 14 -7.15 -9.94 3.31
CA VAL A 14 -7.78 -10.82 2.32
C VAL A 14 -7.52 -10.28 0.91
N ASP A 15 -7.70 -8.97 0.72
CA ASP A 15 -7.42 -8.30 -0.55
C ASP A 15 -5.92 -8.35 -0.92
N THR A 16 -5.02 -8.24 0.05
CA THR A 16 -3.57 -8.43 -0.13
C THR A 16 -3.24 -9.86 -0.54
N ALA A 17 -3.76 -10.85 0.18
CA ALA A 17 -3.51 -12.26 -0.12
C ALA A 17 -4.02 -12.65 -1.51
N TYR A 18 -5.24 -12.23 -1.86
CA TYR A 18 -5.80 -12.44 -3.19
C TYR A 18 -4.95 -11.79 -4.28
N ARG A 19 -4.58 -10.51 -4.12
CA ARG A 19 -3.71 -9.81 -5.08
C ARG A 19 -2.40 -10.56 -5.28
N LYS A 20 -1.70 -10.90 -4.20
CA LYS A 20 -0.41 -11.59 -4.26
C LYS A 20 -0.52 -12.96 -4.91
N ALA A 21 -1.55 -13.74 -4.56
CA ALA A 21 -1.80 -15.05 -5.15
C ALA A 21 -2.06 -14.96 -6.66
N VAL A 22 -2.96 -14.09 -7.11
CA VAL A 22 -3.23 -13.87 -8.54
C VAL A 22 -1.98 -13.40 -9.28
N ARG A 23 -1.25 -12.43 -8.73
CA ARG A 23 -0.02 -11.91 -9.33
C ARG A 23 1.05 -13.00 -9.48
N ILE A 24 1.26 -13.83 -8.45
CA ILE A 24 2.20 -14.95 -8.49
C ILE A 24 1.73 -16.00 -9.50
N PHE A 25 0.45 -16.34 -9.53
CA PHE A 25 -0.10 -17.32 -10.45
C PHE A 25 0.04 -16.92 -11.92
N ARG A 26 -0.25 -15.65 -12.24
CA ARG A 26 -0.23 -15.12 -13.60
C ARG A 26 1.18 -14.84 -14.11
N PHE A 27 2.09 -14.38 -13.24
CA PHE A 27 3.37 -13.80 -13.66
C PHE A 27 4.61 -14.39 -12.96
N GLY A 28 4.44 -15.31 -12.02
CA GLY A 28 5.53 -16.00 -11.33
C GLY A 28 6.02 -17.25 -12.05
N ASP A 29 7.23 -17.68 -11.73
CA ASP A 29 7.73 -19.00 -12.12
C ASP A 29 7.19 -20.07 -11.16
N LEU A 30 6.28 -20.89 -11.66
CA LEU A 30 5.57 -21.91 -10.89
C LEU A 30 5.77 -23.32 -11.46
N ALA A 31 6.79 -23.55 -12.29
CA ALA A 31 7.00 -24.84 -12.95
C ALA A 31 7.08 -26.02 -11.94
N ALA A 32 7.84 -25.84 -10.86
CA ALA A 32 7.98 -26.85 -9.81
C ALA A 32 6.70 -27.08 -9.00
N ALA A 33 5.89 -26.03 -8.80
CA ALA A 33 4.61 -26.14 -8.09
C ALA A 33 3.54 -26.83 -8.95
N LYS A 34 3.44 -26.46 -10.23
CA LYS A 34 2.53 -27.08 -11.22
C LYS A 34 2.81 -28.58 -11.43
N ALA A 35 4.05 -29.02 -11.22
CA ALA A 35 4.39 -30.44 -11.29
C ALA A 35 3.84 -31.27 -10.10
N ARG A 36 3.40 -30.61 -9.01
CA ARG A 36 2.98 -31.27 -7.76
C ARG A 36 1.54 -30.98 -7.36
N LEU A 37 0.99 -29.86 -7.83
CA LEU A 37 -0.31 -29.32 -7.42
C LEU A 37 -1.12 -28.93 -8.66
N ASP A 38 -2.43 -29.15 -8.59
CA ASP A 38 -3.37 -28.59 -9.55
C ASP A 38 -3.62 -27.11 -9.23
N LEU A 39 -2.73 -26.24 -9.71
CA LEU A 39 -2.82 -24.81 -9.44
C LEU A 39 -4.02 -24.15 -10.11
N ASP A 40 -4.53 -24.71 -11.21
CA ASP A 40 -5.70 -24.17 -11.90
C ASP A 40 -6.94 -24.36 -11.01
N GLN A 41 -7.12 -25.55 -10.43
CA GLN A 41 -8.20 -25.80 -9.46
C GLN A 41 -8.05 -24.93 -8.21
N VAL A 42 -6.83 -24.78 -7.67
CA VAL A 42 -6.57 -23.91 -6.51
C VAL A 42 -6.98 -22.46 -6.79
N MET A 43 -6.68 -21.94 -7.99
CA MET A 43 -7.07 -20.59 -8.36
C MET A 43 -8.56 -20.44 -8.60
N GLU A 44 -9.24 -21.47 -9.12
CA GLU A 44 -10.69 -21.47 -9.27
C GLU A 44 -11.40 -21.42 -7.91
N ASP A 45 -10.92 -22.21 -6.95
CA ASP A 45 -11.44 -22.20 -5.57
C ASP A 45 -11.16 -20.85 -4.88
N LEU A 46 -9.96 -20.30 -5.06
CA LEU A 46 -9.59 -18.98 -4.55
C LEU A 46 -10.47 -17.88 -5.13
N ASN A 47 -10.64 -17.84 -6.46
CA ASN A 47 -11.48 -16.85 -7.13
C ASN A 47 -12.93 -16.95 -6.65
N THR A 48 -13.49 -18.15 -6.58
CA THR A 48 -14.86 -18.37 -6.08
C THR A 48 -15.03 -17.89 -4.65
N THR A 49 -14.07 -18.23 -3.78
CA THR A 49 -14.12 -17.82 -2.36
C THR A 49 -13.99 -16.31 -2.19
N TYR A 50 -13.04 -15.69 -2.90
CA TYR A 50 -12.81 -14.26 -2.82
C TYR A 50 -14.01 -13.48 -3.37
N GLU A 51 -14.60 -13.90 -4.49
CA GLU A 51 -15.77 -13.24 -5.07
C GLU A 51 -16.99 -13.30 -4.14
N GLN A 52 -17.25 -14.45 -3.52
CA GLN A 52 -18.32 -14.60 -2.52
C GLN A 52 -18.06 -13.73 -1.28
N TYR A 53 -16.81 -13.66 -0.82
CA TYR A 53 -16.41 -12.83 0.30
C TYR A 53 -16.64 -11.34 0.02
N VAL A 54 -16.12 -10.85 -1.11
CA VAL A 54 -16.24 -9.44 -1.49
C VAL A 54 -17.70 -9.07 -1.76
N ASP A 55 -18.50 -9.95 -2.38
CA ASP A 55 -19.93 -9.70 -2.59
C ASP A 55 -20.69 -9.62 -1.25
N SER A 56 -20.53 -10.63 -0.40
CA SER A 56 -21.26 -10.70 0.89
C SER A 56 -20.93 -9.49 1.77
N MET A 57 -19.66 -9.14 1.87
CA MET A 57 -19.20 -7.99 2.66
C MET A 57 -19.76 -6.67 2.10
N ASN A 58 -19.65 -6.45 0.79
CA ASN A 58 -20.07 -5.19 0.18
C ASN A 58 -21.60 -5.03 0.12
N ARG A 59 -22.36 -6.13 0.03
CA ARG A 59 -23.81 -6.12 0.15
C ARG A 59 -24.26 -5.58 1.50
N GLU A 60 -23.70 -6.07 2.60
CA GLU A 60 -24.04 -5.60 3.94
C GLU A 60 -23.50 -4.20 4.23
N TRP A 61 -22.29 -3.87 3.75
CA TRP A 61 -21.72 -2.52 3.84
C TRP A 61 -22.62 -1.47 3.17
N LEU A 62 -23.01 -1.70 1.92
CA LEU A 62 -23.84 -0.76 1.17
C LEU A 62 -25.25 -0.67 1.72
N LYS A 63 -25.81 -1.79 2.20
CA LYS A 63 -27.09 -1.79 2.91
C LYS A 63 -27.02 -0.91 4.16
N CYS A 64 -25.94 -1.03 4.94
CA CYS A 64 -25.67 -0.17 6.08
C CYS A 64 -25.58 1.32 5.68
N LEU A 65 -24.79 1.66 4.64
CA LEU A 65 -24.74 3.04 4.13
C LEU A 65 -26.12 3.55 3.69
N SER A 66 -26.94 2.70 3.06
CA SER A 66 -28.29 3.07 2.60
C SER A 66 -29.25 3.39 3.76
N GLN A 67 -29.09 2.74 4.92
CA GLN A 67 -29.88 3.07 6.12
C GLN A 67 -29.62 4.51 6.60
N TYR A 68 -28.44 5.05 6.30
CA TYR A 68 -28.06 6.44 6.52
C TYR A 68 -28.17 7.30 5.26
N ARG A 69 -28.91 6.82 4.24
CA ARG A 69 -29.14 7.50 2.95
C ARG A 69 -27.87 7.93 2.23
N PHE A 70 -26.77 7.21 2.45
CA PHE A 70 -25.43 7.57 1.96
C PHE A 70 -24.95 8.95 2.43
N ASP A 71 -25.58 9.55 3.43
CA ASP A 71 -25.20 10.86 3.93
C ASP A 71 -23.91 10.76 4.75
N TYR A 72 -22.82 11.23 4.15
CA TYR A 72 -21.49 11.18 4.73
C TYR A 72 -21.36 11.99 6.03
N HIS A 73 -22.26 12.94 6.31
CA HIS A 73 -22.28 13.66 7.59
C HIS A 73 -22.57 12.72 8.77
N ASN A 74 -23.24 11.59 8.54
CA ASN A 74 -23.57 10.61 9.57
C ASN A 74 -22.49 9.52 9.75
N VAL A 75 -21.42 9.53 8.95
CA VAL A 75 -20.34 8.53 9.00
C VAL A 75 -19.12 9.14 9.70
N ARG A 76 -18.62 8.53 10.79
CA ARG A 76 -17.49 9.07 11.56
C ARG A 76 -16.15 8.62 10.97
N ALA A 77 -15.91 9.00 9.73
CA ALA A 77 -14.65 8.78 9.03
C ALA A 77 -14.19 10.07 8.35
N PRO A 78 -12.89 10.39 8.30
CA PRO A 78 -12.40 11.55 7.56
C PRO A 78 -12.83 11.47 6.10
N LYS A 79 -13.30 12.58 5.52
CA LYS A 79 -13.76 12.61 4.13
C LYS A 79 -12.63 13.02 3.21
N GLN A 80 -12.57 12.42 2.04
CA GLN A 80 -11.62 12.79 1.00
C GLN A 80 -11.76 14.27 0.61
N TYR A 81 -13.00 14.78 0.55
CA TYR A 81 -13.27 16.17 0.21
C TYR A 81 -12.80 17.20 1.24
N ASP A 82 -12.37 16.76 2.43
CA ASP A 82 -11.77 17.60 3.46
C ASP A 82 -10.24 17.47 3.52
N PHE A 83 -9.63 16.68 2.63
CA PHE A 83 -8.20 16.38 2.65
C PHE A 83 -7.33 17.64 2.66
N TYR A 84 -7.56 18.58 1.74
CA TYR A 84 -6.74 19.80 1.68
C TYR A 84 -6.80 20.60 2.99
N HIS A 85 -8.00 20.86 3.48
CA HIS A 85 -8.22 21.64 4.70
C HIS A 85 -7.71 20.95 5.97
N ARG A 86 -7.77 19.62 6.00
CA ARG A 86 -7.36 18.84 7.16
C ARG A 86 -5.86 18.56 7.18
N ASP A 87 -5.27 18.22 6.03
CA ASP A 87 -3.92 17.66 5.96
C ASP A 87 -2.89 18.58 5.33
N VAL A 88 -3.29 19.57 4.55
CA VAL A 88 -2.36 20.43 3.80
C VAL A 88 -2.34 21.84 4.37
N GLU A 89 -3.50 22.50 4.42
CA GLU A 89 -3.65 23.89 4.82
C GLU A 89 -3.13 24.22 6.25
N PRO A 90 -3.35 23.39 7.29
CA PRO A 90 -2.98 23.76 8.65
C PRO A 90 -1.47 23.78 8.92
N TYR A 91 -0.66 23.29 7.99
CA TYR A 91 0.77 23.08 8.20
C TYR A 91 1.59 24.08 7.40
N ASP A 92 2.47 24.80 8.10
CA ASP A 92 3.38 25.78 7.49
C ASP A 92 4.61 25.13 6.83
N GLN A 93 4.88 23.86 7.16
CA GLN A 93 6.01 23.11 6.60
C GLN A 93 5.81 22.79 5.12
N LYS A 94 6.91 22.74 4.37
CA LYS A 94 6.92 22.24 3.00
C LYS A 94 6.33 20.83 2.93
N VAL A 95 5.37 20.63 2.02
CA VAL A 95 4.69 19.35 1.80
C VAL A 95 4.63 18.99 0.32
N VAL A 96 4.92 17.72 0.04
CA VAL A 96 4.60 17.11 -1.26
C VAL A 96 3.41 16.19 -1.06
N VAL A 97 2.35 16.39 -1.84
CA VAL A 97 1.17 15.53 -1.89
C VAL A 97 1.25 14.65 -3.13
N VAL A 98 1.34 13.35 -2.96
CA VAL A 98 1.29 12.37 -4.05
C VAL A 98 -0.11 11.78 -4.10
N ILE A 99 -0.80 11.99 -5.21
CA ILE A 99 -2.09 11.36 -5.52
C ILE A 99 -1.79 10.19 -6.44
N SER A 100 -1.89 8.97 -5.91
CA SER A 100 -1.74 7.74 -6.69
C SER A 100 -3.12 7.22 -7.10
N ASP A 101 -3.44 7.39 -8.37
CA ASP A 101 -4.70 6.99 -9.01
C ASP A 101 -4.94 5.49 -8.82
N GLY A 102 -6.09 5.13 -8.24
CA GLY A 102 -6.45 3.73 -7.97
C GLY A 102 -5.69 3.05 -6.82
N LEU A 103 -4.95 3.77 -5.95
CA LEU A 103 -4.21 3.15 -4.85
C LEU A 103 -5.15 2.64 -3.73
N ARG A 104 -5.35 1.31 -3.66
CA ARG A 104 -6.09 0.67 -2.56
C ARG A 104 -5.39 0.82 -1.21
N TYR A 105 -6.17 0.83 -0.14
CA TYR A 105 -5.65 0.87 1.23
C TYR A 105 -4.65 -0.26 1.53
N GLU A 106 -4.94 -1.47 1.08
CA GLU A 106 -4.07 -2.65 1.30
C GLU A 106 -2.69 -2.50 0.61
N ALA A 107 -2.67 -1.95 -0.61
CA ALA A 107 -1.43 -1.71 -1.34
C ALA A 107 -0.61 -0.59 -0.68
N ALA A 108 -1.29 0.42 -0.14
CA ALA A 108 -0.65 1.45 0.66
C ALA A 108 -0.11 0.92 2.00
N ALA A 109 -0.76 -0.07 2.63
CA ALA A 109 -0.21 -0.74 3.80
C ALA A 109 1.10 -1.49 3.47
N GLU A 110 1.20 -2.12 2.30
CA GLU A 110 2.44 -2.71 1.81
C GLU A 110 3.51 -1.65 1.49
N LEU A 111 3.14 -0.53 0.87
CA LEU A 111 4.03 0.63 0.69
C LEU A 111 4.54 1.13 2.05
N LEU A 112 3.68 1.27 3.05
CA LEU A 112 4.05 1.71 4.40
C LEU A 112 5.12 0.79 5.00
N ALA A 113 4.92 -0.53 4.90
CA ALA A 113 5.91 -1.50 5.37
C ALA A 113 7.26 -1.30 4.66
N SER A 114 7.25 -1.15 3.33
CA SER A 114 8.45 -0.83 2.55
C SER A 114 9.13 0.48 2.94
N LEU A 115 8.36 1.50 3.34
CA LEU A 115 8.87 2.80 3.80
C LEU A 115 9.53 2.72 5.18
N HIS A 116 9.11 1.78 6.04
CA HIS A 116 9.75 1.56 7.34
C HIS A 116 11.15 0.94 7.22
N GLY A 117 11.45 0.28 6.10
CA GLY A 117 12.79 -0.21 5.77
C GLY A 117 13.84 0.90 5.56
N ASP A 118 13.45 2.18 5.41
CA ASP A 118 14.41 3.29 5.52
C ASP A 118 14.53 3.70 7.01
N PRO A 119 15.69 3.50 7.66
CA PRO A 119 15.86 3.81 9.08
C PRO A 119 15.66 5.29 9.39
N LYS A 120 15.86 6.18 8.40
CA LYS A 120 15.70 7.63 8.55
C LYS A 120 14.26 8.10 8.32
N ASN A 121 13.36 7.19 7.94
CA ASN A 121 11.99 7.51 7.62
C ASN A 121 11.02 7.14 8.75
N THR A 122 10.11 8.06 9.06
CA THR A 122 9.00 7.85 9.97
C THR A 122 7.72 8.03 9.17
N ALA A 123 6.98 6.94 8.99
CA ALA A 123 5.74 6.95 8.24
C ALA A 123 4.59 6.31 9.04
N ASP A 124 3.39 6.81 8.83
CA ASP A 124 2.14 6.25 9.35
C ASP A 124 1.05 6.24 8.30
N ILE A 125 0.06 5.37 8.45
CA ILE A 125 -1.10 5.29 7.56
C ILE A 125 -2.38 5.54 8.36
N ARG A 126 -3.26 6.33 7.77
CA ARG A 126 -4.65 6.49 8.20
C ARG A 126 -5.55 6.34 6.98
N HIS A 127 -6.85 6.25 7.20
CA HIS A 127 -7.83 6.16 6.11
C HIS A 127 -8.63 7.44 5.95
N GLN A 128 -9.24 7.57 4.79
CA GLN A 128 -10.34 8.51 4.53
C GLN A 128 -11.35 7.86 3.59
N LEU A 129 -12.55 8.41 3.54
CA LEU A 129 -13.64 7.94 2.70
C LEU A 129 -13.68 8.72 1.38
N ALA A 130 -13.45 8.03 0.27
CA ALA A 130 -13.58 8.58 -1.07
C ALA A 130 -15.04 8.90 -1.40
N SER A 131 -15.20 9.81 -2.34
CA SER A 131 -16.52 10.25 -2.81
C SER A 131 -17.21 9.17 -3.64
N ILE A 132 -18.55 9.15 -3.63
CA ILE A 132 -19.34 8.40 -4.62
C ILE A 132 -19.91 9.40 -5.64
N PRO A 133 -19.80 9.16 -6.95
CA PRO A 133 -19.09 8.04 -7.59
C PRO A 133 -17.57 8.09 -7.36
N SER A 134 -16.98 6.92 -7.12
CA SER A 134 -15.53 6.74 -6.92
C SER A 134 -14.77 6.75 -8.25
N LYS A 135 -15.01 7.78 -9.08
CA LYS A 135 -14.37 7.99 -10.38
C LYS A 135 -13.26 9.03 -10.25
N THR A 136 -12.16 8.81 -10.96
CA THR A 136 -10.95 9.64 -11.01
C THR A 136 -11.22 11.14 -10.99
N LYS A 137 -11.98 11.66 -11.96
CA LYS A 137 -12.25 13.10 -12.09
C LYS A 137 -12.94 13.69 -10.86
N ILE A 138 -13.80 12.91 -10.20
CA ILE A 138 -14.52 13.33 -8.99
C ILE A 138 -13.58 13.28 -7.78
N GLY A 139 -12.89 12.16 -7.57
CA GLY A 139 -11.97 12.01 -6.45
C GLY A 139 -10.82 13.01 -6.48
N MET A 140 -10.19 13.22 -7.65
CA MET A 140 -9.12 14.21 -7.82
C MET A 140 -9.59 15.64 -7.57
N ALA A 141 -10.80 16.00 -8.01
CA ALA A 141 -11.34 17.33 -7.76
C ALA A 141 -11.57 17.58 -6.25
N GLN A 142 -12.00 16.55 -5.54
CA GLN A 142 -12.28 16.62 -4.09
C GLN A 142 -11.01 16.76 -3.24
N LEU A 143 -9.84 16.37 -3.76
CA LEU A 143 -8.55 16.51 -3.08
C LEU A 143 -7.94 17.92 -3.22
N LEU A 144 -8.49 18.78 -4.09
CA LEU A 144 -8.02 20.15 -4.31
C LEU A 144 -8.65 21.15 -3.32
N PRO A 145 -8.00 22.30 -3.05
CA PRO A 145 -8.63 23.36 -2.30
C PRO A 145 -9.84 23.88 -3.08
N SER A 146 -10.99 24.03 -2.43
CA SER A 146 -12.21 24.52 -3.08
C SER A 146 -13.04 25.37 -2.12
N ARG A 147 -13.57 26.49 -2.62
CA ARG A 147 -14.68 27.21 -1.98
C ARG A 147 -16.00 26.80 -2.60
N GLU A 148 -16.03 26.76 -3.93
CA GLU A 148 -17.14 26.30 -4.74
C GLU A 148 -16.69 25.19 -5.69
N LEU A 149 -17.36 24.04 -5.63
CA LEU A 149 -17.13 22.90 -6.49
C LEU A 149 -18.40 22.64 -7.31
N MET A 150 -18.27 22.68 -8.62
CA MET A 150 -19.40 22.56 -9.55
C MET A 150 -19.26 21.37 -10.49
N PHE A 151 -20.38 20.73 -10.78
CA PHE A 151 -20.55 19.71 -11.81
C PHE A 151 -21.35 20.28 -12.98
N ALA A 152 -20.68 20.50 -14.11
CA ALA A 152 -21.26 21.02 -15.35
C ALA A 152 -21.22 19.93 -16.44
N ASP A 153 -22.28 19.12 -16.49
CA ASP A 153 -22.55 18.11 -17.52
C ASP A 153 -21.32 17.23 -17.87
N GLY A 154 -20.69 16.66 -16.84
CA GLY A 154 -19.53 15.77 -16.98
C GLY A 154 -18.17 16.47 -16.85
N SER A 155 -18.14 17.81 -16.86
CA SER A 155 -16.96 18.59 -16.50
C SER A 155 -17.06 19.09 -15.06
N ILE A 156 -15.92 19.18 -14.37
CA ILE A 156 -15.86 19.64 -12.98
C ILE A 156 -15.04 20.92 -12.91
N ALA A 157 -15.53 21.91 -12.18
CA ALA A 157 -14.85 23.18 -11.97
C ALA A 157 -14.76 23.55 -10.48
N ILE A 158 -13.64 24.16 -10.10
CA ILE A 158 -13.42 24.78 -8.80
C ILE A 158 -13.24 26.27 -9.03
N ASP A 159 -14.08 27.09 -8.38
CA ASP A 159 -14.04 28.55 -8.48
C ASP A 159 -13.98 29.05 -9.94
N GLY A 160 -14.74 28.38 -10.83
CA GLY A 160 -14.80 28.67 -12.27
C GLY A 160 -13.68 28.06 -13.14
N ILE A 161 -12.70 27.37 -12.56
CA ILE A 161 -11.58 26.74 -13.27
C ILE A 161 -11.82 25.24 -13.38
N LYS A 162 -11.74 24.68 -14.60
CA LYS A 162 -11.87 23.24 -14.82
C LYS A 162 -10.79 22.47 -14.05
N THR A 163 -11.10 21.35 -13.41
CA THR A 163 -10.13 20.57 -12.63
C THR A 163 -9.26 19.63 -13.47
N GLU A 164 -9.62 19.43 -14.73
CA GLU A 164 -8.92 18.56 -15.67
C GLU A 164 -7.62 19.22 -16.16
N GLY A 165 -6.53 18.44 -16.16
CA GLY A 165 -5.22 18.89 -16.64
C GLY A 165 -4.35 19.57 -15.58
N ILE A 166 -3.04 19.29 -15.65
CA ILE A 166 -2.05 19.81 -14.69
C ILE A 166 -2.01 21.34 -14.66
N ALA A 167 -2.14 22.02 -15.81
CA ALA A 167 -2.11 23.48 -15.88
C ALA A 167 -3.23 24.11 -15.03
N ASN A 168 -4.45 23.58 -15.12
CA ASN A 168 -5.56 24.10 -14.34
C ASN A 168 -5.42 23.77 -12.85
N ARG A 169 -4.91 22.57 -12.52
CA ARG A 169 -4.63 22.17 -11.13
C ARG A 169 -3.58 23.08 -10.48
N ARG A 170 -2.54 23.49 -11.22
CA ARG A 170 -1.57 24.52 -10.77
C ARG A 170 -2.29 25.83 -10.44
N GLN A 171 -3.17 26.29 -11.34
CA GLN A 171 -3.91 27.54 -11.13
C GLN A 171 -4.80 27.47 -9.89
N ILE A 172 -5.55 26.37 -9.70
CA ILE A 172 -6.42 26.15 -8.53
C ILE A 172 -5.61 26.16 -7.23
N LEU A 173 -4.49 25.45 -7.18
CA LEU A 173 -3.61 25.43 -6.01
C LEU A 173 -3.02 26.82 -5.72
N ALA A 174 -2.61 27.55 -6.76
CA ALA A 174 -2.02 28.88 -6.66
C ALA A 174 -3.01 29.93 -6.11
N LEU A 175 -4.32 29.77 -6.35
CA LEU A 175 -5.35 30.63 -5.73
C LEU A 175 -5.33 30.55 -4.21
N LYS A 176 -4.95 29.39 -3.66
CA LYS A 176 -4.89 29.16 -2.22
C LYS A 176 -3.51 29.42 -1.63
N ASN A 177 -2.46 29.06 -2.35
CA ASN A 177 -1.07 29.29 -1.94
C ASN A 177 -0.22 29.61 -3.20
N PRO A 178 0.29 30.85 -3.35
CA PRO A 178 1.11 31.24 -4.51
C PRO A 178 2.38 30.41 -4.71
N GLU A 179 2.89 29.77 -3.66
CA GLU A 179 4.04 28.85 -3.71
C GLU A 179 3.60 27.39 -3.86
N ALA A 180 2.44 27.15 -4.48
CA ALA A 180 1.94 25.83 -4.80
C ALA A 180 2.03 25.51 -6.29
N THR A 181 2.40 24.27 -6.61
CA THR A 181 2.42 23.75 -7.97
C THR A 181 1.91 22.31 -8.04
N ALA A 182 1.72 21.82 -9.25
CA ALA A 182 1.31 20.45 -9.55
C ALA A 182 2.16 19.90 -10.71
N GLU A 183 2.51 18.62 -10.64
CA GLU A 183 3.28 17.90 -11.65
C GLU A 183 2.68 16.52 -11.89
N GLN A 184 2.84 16.00 -13.10
CA GLN A 184 2.56 14.59 -13.37
C GLN A 184 3.84 13.78 -13.16
N PHE A 185 3.73 12.61 -12.54
CA PHE A 185 4.88 11.81 -12.11
C PHE A 185 5.81 11.44 -13.27
N SER A 186 5.29 10.99 -14.41
CA SER A 186 6.16 10.69 -15.56
C SER A 186 6.87 11.91 -16.13
N ALA A 187 6.31 13.12 -15.99
CA ALA A 187 7.00 14.34 -16.39
C ALA A 187 8.20 14.67 -15.46
N LEU A 188 8.21 14.18 -14.23
CA LEU A 188 9.34 14.34 -13.30
C LEU A 188 10.51 13.41 -13.65
N GLN A 189 10.24 12.21 -14.18
CA GLN A 189 11.27 11.23 -14.52
C GLN A 189 12.21 11.70 -15.64
N GLY A 190 11.74 12.61 -16.50
CA GLY A 190 12.54 13.20 -17.59
C GLY A 190 13.33 14.45 -17.21
N LYS A 191 13.25 14.93 -15.96
CA LYS A 191 13.85 16.19 -15.52
C LYS A 191 15.26 16.01 -14.92
N THR A 192 16.09 17.04 -15.06
CA THR A 192 17.38 17.08 -14.37
C THR A 192 17.21 17.31 -12.87
N GLN A 193 18.28 17.06 -12.11
CA GLN A 193 18.26 17.29 -10.67
C GLN A 193 18.03 18.77 -10.34
N GLU A 194 18.57 19.70 -11.15
CA GLU A 194 18.38 21.15 -10.99
C GLU A 194 16.91 21.53 -11.20
N GLU A 195 16.27 21.03 -12.24
CA GLU A 195 14.85 21.28 -12.49
C GLU A 195 13.96 20.73 -11.36
N LEU A 196 14.27 19.52 -10.87
CA LEU A 196 13.54 18.92 -9.74
C LEU A 196 13.75 19.72 -8.46
N ARG A 197 14.95 20.26 -8.21
CA ARG A 197 15.19 21.17 -7.08
C ARG A 197 14.33 22.42 -7.18
N GLU A 198 14.19 23.04 -8.35
CA GLU A 198 13.30 24.20 -8.51
C GLU A 198 11.83 23.85 -8.25
N ILE A 199 11.35 22.70 -8.74
CA ILE A 199 9.98 22.23 -8.47
C ILE A 199 9.76 22.03 -6.97
N PHE A 200 10.64 21.29 -6.31
CA PHE A 200 10.49 20.96 -4.89
C PHE A 200 10.98 22.07 -3.94
N LYS A 201 11.36 23.25 -4.44
CA LYS A 201 11.50 24.46 -3.61
C LYS A 201 10.14 24.99 -3.16
N ASN A 202 9.10 24.84 -3.98
CA ASN A 202 7.73 25.25 -3.68
C ASN A 202 7.25 24.68 -2.34
N LYS A 203 6.37 25.43 -1.67
CA LYS A 203 5.84 25.09 -0.34
C LYS A 203 4.87 23.91 -0.41
N VAL A 204 4.07 23.85 -1.47
CA VAL A 204 3.11 22.75 -1.71
C VAL A 204 3.31 22.22 -3.13
N VAL A 205 3.63 20.94 -3.27
CA VAL A 205 3.74 20.31 -4.60
C VAL A 205 2.80 19.12 -4.67
N TYR A 206 1.83 19.18 -5.58
CA TYR A 206 0.99 18.03 -5.92
C TYR A 206 1.66 17.21 -7.02
N VAL A 207 1.72 15.89 -6.84
CA VAL A 207 2.28 14.96 -7.83
C VAL A 207 1.21 13.92 -8.15
N TYR A 208 0.82 13.84 -9.41
CA TYR A 208 -0.17 12.88 -9.90
C TYR A 208 0.53 11.66 -10.47
N HIS A 209 0.28 10.49 -9.89
CA HIS A 209 0.85 9.20 -10.25
C HIS A 209 -0.30 8.26 -10.66
N ASP A 210 -0.23 7.62 -11.82
CA ASP A 210 -1.39 6.97 -12.46
C ASP A 210 -1.15 5.52 -12.88
N VAL A 211 -0.06 4.89 -12.42
CA VAL A 211 0.39 3.56 -12.88
C VAL A 211 -0.71 2.48 -12.80
N ILE A 212 -1.46 2.45 -11.69
CA ILE A 212 -2.49 1.43 -11.45
C ILE A 212 -3.68 1.65 -12.40
N ASP A 213 -4.31 2.82 -12.34
CA ASP A 213 -5.52 3.11 -13.12
C ASP A 213 -5.24 3.11 -14.63
N ALA A 214 -4.11 3.68 -15.07
CA ALA A 214 -3.72 3.69 -16.48
C ALA A 214 -3.55 2.28 -17.08
N ARG A 215 -3.27 1.27 -16.23
CA ARG A 215 -3.21 -0.14 -16.61
C ARG A 215 -4.59 -0.81 -16.50
N GLY A 216 -5.30 -0.55 -15.41
CA GLY A 216 -6.58 -1.18 -15.06
C GLY A 216 -7.75 -0.75 -15.94
N ASP A 217 -7.91 0.55 -16.23
CA ASP A 217 -9.10 1.08 -16.93
C ASP A 217 -9.18 0.64 -18.41
N LYS A 218 -8.07 0.11 -18.96
CA LYS A 218 -8.00 -0.39 -20.33
C LYS A 218 -8.26 -1.89 -20.39
N SER A 219 -9.31 -2.29 -21.09
CA SER A 219 -9.68 -3.71 -21.31
C SER A 219 -8.53 -4.57 -21.85
N VAL A 220 -7.62 -4.01 -22.65
CA VAL A 220 -6.48 -4.73 -23.23
C VAL A 220 -5.32 -4.98 -22.24
N SER A 221 -5.35 -4.36 -21.06
CA SER A 221 -4.29 -4.47 -20.06
C SER A 221 -4.78 -4.65 -18.62
N GLU A 222 -6.09 -4.76 -18.41
CA GLU A 222 -6.67 -4.88 -17.07
C GLU A 222 -6.17 -6.12 -16.32
N ASP A 223 -5.82 -7.20 -17.04
CA ASP A 223 -5.20 -8.43 -16.50
C ASP A 223 -3.84 -8.20 -15.81
N ARG A 224 -3.18 -7.06 -16.08
CA ARG A 224 -1.91 -6.66 -15.47
C ARG A 224 -2.07 -5.71 -14.29
N THR A 225 -3.29 -5.44 -13.82
CA THR A 225 -3.55 -4.51 -12.71
C THR A 225 -2.68 -4.81 -11.50
N PHE A 226 -2.59 -6.07 -11.07
CA PHE A 226 -1.82 -6.41 -9.88
C PHE A 226 -0.29 -6.32 -10.06
N LEU A 227 0.23 -6.41 -11.28
CA LEU A 227 1.62 -6.03 -11.55
C LEU A 227 1.80 -4.52 -11.43
N ALA A 228 0.85 -3.73 -11.94
CA ALA A 228 0.89 -2.28 -11.83
C ALA A 228 0.83 -1.81 -10.36
N VAL A 229 0.21 -2.58 -9.47
CA VAL A 229 0.28 -2.33 -8.01
C VAL A 229 1.70 -2.49 -7.48
N ASP A 230 2.41 -3.56 -7.86
CA ASP A 230 3.81 -3.76 -7.47
C ASP A 230 4.71 -2.62 -8.02
N GLU A 231 4.53 -2.27 -9.31
CA GLU A 231 5.23 -1.15 -9.96
C GLU A 231 4.98 0.18 -9.23
N ALA A 232 3.71 0.47 -8.88
CA ALA A 232 3.34 1.68 -8.15
C ALA A 232 3.99 1.74 -6.76
N ILE A 233 4.01 0.64 -6.01
CA ILE A 233 4.66 0.59 -4.69
C ILE A 233 6.17 0.89 -4.84
N ASP A 234 6.83 0.31 -5.83
CA ASP A 234 8.25 0.52 -6.08
C ASP A 234 8.57 1.96 -6.50
N ASP A 235 7.77 2.54 -7.39
CA ASP A 235 7.92 3.93 -7.85
C ASP A 235 7.75 4.90 -6.68
N LEU A 236 6.68 4.73 -5.89
CA LEU A 236 6.40 5.56 -4.74
C LEU A 236 7.50 5.43 -3.67
N LYS A 237 7.96 4.22 -3.36
CA LYS A 237 9.07 3.97 -2.42
C LYS A 237 10.33 4.74 -2.81
N LYS A 238 10.76 4.60 -4.07
CA LYS A 238 11.96 5.29 -4.60
C LYS A 238 11.77 6.80 -4.59
N PHE A 239 10.61 7.26 -5.00
CA PHE A 239 10.30 8.69 -5.09
C PHE A 239 10.28 9.35 -3.71
N ILE A 240 9.57 8.79 -2.74
CA ILE A 240 9.48 9.30 -1.36
C ILE A 240 10.88 9.39 -0.73
N LYS A 241 11.71 8.35 -0.92
CA LYS A 241 13.11 8.37 -0.47
C LYS A 241 13.90 9.53 -1.08
N SER A 242 13.72 9.79 -2.38
CA SER A 242 14.37 10.89 -3.09
C SER A 242 13.88 12.27 -2.62
N LEU A 243 12.56 12.45 -2.42
CA LEU A 243 11.97 13.67 -1.86
C LEU A 243 12.63 14.05 -0.54
N HIS A 244 12.76 13.07 0.37
CA HIS A 244 13.38 13.30 1.67
C HIS A 244 14.91 13.46 1.61
N ALA A 245 15.62 12.65 0.81
CA ALA A 245 17.08 12.61 0.82
C ALA A 245 17.75 13.67 -0.07
N THR A 246 17.10 14.04 -1.18
CA THR A 246 17.70 14.85 -2.24
C THR A 246 17.11 16.26 -2.27
N TYR A 247 15.81 16.38 -1.99
CA TYR A 247 15.05 17.64 -2.17
C TYR A 247 14.63 18.29 -0.85
N ASN A 248 15.09 17.77 0.28
CA ASN A 248 14.82 18.28 1.63
C ASN A 248 13.33 18.50 1.92
N VAL A 249 12.48 17.62 1.40
CA VAL A 249 11.05 17.63 1.70
C VAL A 249 10.86 17.00 3.07
N ALA A 250 10.39 17.79 4.04
CA ALA A 250 10.22 17.33 5.41
C ALA A 250 9.01 16.40 5.58
N ARG A 251 7.95 16.64 4.79
CA ARG A 251 6.67 15.93 4.87
C ARG A 251 6.17 15.54 3.49
N VAL A 252 5.83 14.28 3.32
CA VAL A 252 5.20 13.74 2.12
C VAL A 252 3.87 13.10 2.52
N LEU A 253 2.80 13.48 1.85
CA LEU A 253 1.49 12.86 1.97
C LEU A 253 1.23 11.99 0.74
N ILE A 254 0.74 10.77 0.92
CA ILE A 254 0.35 9.89 -0.17
C ILE A 254 -1.11 9.51 0.03
N THR A 255 -1.94 9.74 -0.97
CA THR A 255 -3.37 9.41 -0.96
C THR A 255 -3.83 8.90 -2.32
N ALA A 256 -5.06 8.40 -2.38
CA ALA A 256 -5.75 8.08 -3.63
C ALA A 256 -7.02 8.93 -3.81
N ASP A 257 -7.45 9.02 -5.06
CA ASP A 257 -8.76 9.51 -5.49
C ASP A 257 -9.85 8.42 -5.39
N HIS A 258 -9.51 7.17 -5.65
CA HIS A 258 -10.33 5.99 -5.37
C HIS A 258 -9.45 4.74 -5.24
N GLY A 259 -10.03 3.63 -4.75
CA GLY A 259 -9.51 2.30 -5.00
C GLY A 259 -10.24 1.61 -6.15
N PHE A 260 -10.26 0.27 -6.17
CA PHE A 260 -10.89 -0.50 -7.24
C PHE A 260 -11.29 -1.91 -6.80
N LEU A 261 -12.25 -2.48 -7.52
CA LEU A 261 -12.50 -3.93 -7.52
C LEU A 261 -11.76 -4.58 -8.69
N TYR A 262 -11.28 -5.80 -8.44
CA TYR A 262 -10.65 -6.63 -9.46
C TYR A 262 -11.14 -8.07 -9.39
N ASN A 263 -11.45 -8.63 -10.55
CA ASN A 263 -11.73 -10.06 -10.74
C ASN A 263 -10.70 -10.65 -11.69
N ASP A 264 -10.00 -11.71 -11.26
CA ASP A 264 -9.09 -12.45 -12.16
C ASP A 264 -9.85 -13.23 -13.24
N ARG A 265 -11.07 -13.67 -12.93
CA ARG A 265 -11.98 -14.27 -13.91
C ARG A 265 -12.63 -13.19 -14.78
N ARG A 266 -12.88 -13.54 -16.05
CA ARG A 266 -13.69 -12.71 -16.94
C ARG A 266 -15.13 -12.70 -16.44
N ILE A 267 -15.76 -11.53 -16.52
CA ILE A 267 -17.17 -11.36 -16.17
C ILE A 267 -18.04 -11.65 -17.40
N ASP A 268 -18.90 -12.67 -17.30
CA ASP A 268 -19.81 -13.05 -18.37
C ASP A 268 -20.91 -12.00 -18.58
N GLU A 269 -21.45 -11.91 -19.80
CA GLU A 269 -22.55 -10.97 -20.13
C GLU A 269 -23.83 -11.19 -19.30
N LYS A 270 -24.06 -12.42 -18.84
CA LYS A 270 -25.20 -12.77 -17.97
C LYS A 270 -25.06 -12.22 -16.55
N ASP A 271 -23.83 -11.94 -16.11
CA ASP A 271 -23.51 -11.46 -14.76
C ASP A 271 -23.42 -9.92 -14.73
N LYS A 272 -23.72 -9.26 -15.86
CA LYS A 272 -23.79 -7.81 -15.99
C LYS A 272 -25.24 -7.34 -15.99
N GLU A 273 -25.48 -6.19 -15.37
CA GLU A 273 -26.80 -5.58 -15.25
C GLU A 273 -27.05 -4.56 -16.35
N ASN A 274 -28.30 -4.37 -16.72
CA ASN A 274 -28.66 -3.21 -17.52
C ASN A 274 -28.67 -1.96 -16.64
N SER A 275 -28.27 -0.84 -17.23
CA SER A 275 -28.44 0.50 -16.65
C SER A 275 -29.91 0.72 -16.21
N PRO A 276 -30.17 1.16 -14.96
CA PRO A 276 -31.53 1.38 -14.48
C PRO A 276 -32.18 2.65 -15.04
N ASN A 277 -31.40 3.65 -15.49
CA ASN A 277 -31.93 4.94 -15.95
C ASN A 277 -31.80 5.11 -17.47
N GLY A 278 -32.81 5.72 -18.10
CA GLY A 278 -32.76 6.01 -19.55
C GLY A 278 -31.93 7.23 -19.91
N LYS A 279 -32.13 8.37 -19.22
CA LYS A 279 -31.42 9.63 -19.49
C LYS A 279 -30.36 9.90 -18.42
N VAL A 280 -29.12 9.58 -18.75
CA VAL A 280 -27.94 9.82 -17.90
C VAL A 280 -27.13 11.00 -18.42
N LEU A 281 -26.62 11.83 -17.52
CA LEU A 281 -25.66 12.90 -17.84
C LEU A 281 -24.25 12.33 -18.02
N GLN A 282 -23.91 11.36 -17.16
CA GLN A 282 -22.64 10.66 -17.20
C GLN A 282 -22.87 9.24 -16.66
N ASN A 283 -22.20 8.26 -17.24
CA ASN A 283 -22.24 6.89 -16.75
C ASN A 283 -20.90 6.18 -16.94
N HIS A 284 -20.76 5.07 -16.23
CA HIS A 284 -19.75 4.06 -16.45
C HIS A 284 -20.29 2.70 -15.97
N ASN A 285 -19.49 1.65 -16.05
CA ASN A 285 -19.88 0.30 -15.63
C ASN A 285 -20.14 0.13 -14.11
N ARG A 286 -20.04 1.17 -13.28
CA ARG A 286 -20.40 1.14 -11.83
C ARG A 286 -21.16 2.35 -11.31
N PHE A 287 -21.54 3.29 -12.18
CA PHE A 287 -22.35 4.41 -11.73
C PHE A 287 -23.06 5.12 -12.88
N GLU A 288 -24.07 5.88 -12.50
CA GLU A 288 -24.77 6.83 -13.36
C GLU A 288 -25.03 8.12 -12.59
N ILE A 289 -24.90 9.26 -13.26
CA ILE A 289 -25.32 10.57 -12.76
C ILE A 289 -26.49 11.03 -13.62
N SER A 290 -27.58 11.43 -12.98
CA SER A 290 -28.79 11.90 -13.66
C SER A 290 -29.47 13.04 -12.87
N ARG A 291 -30.49 13.64 -13.47
CA ARG A 291 -31.39 14.60 -12.80
C ARG A 291 -32.64 13.91 -12.22
N GLU A 292 -32.77 12.61 -12.41
CA GLU A 292 -33.97 11.86 -12.05
C GLU A 292 -33.86 11.35 -10.61
N SER A 293 -34.78 11.82 -9.76
CA SER A 293 -34.84 11.47 -8.33
C SER A 293 -35.62 10.19 -8.02
N ALA A 294 -36.31 9.61 -9.01
CA ALA A 294 -37.12 8.41 -8.82
C ALA A 294 -36.27 7.20 -8.39
N ASP A 295 -36.74 6.45 -7.40
CA ASP A 295 -36.06 5.25 -6.91
C ASP A 295 -35.83 4.22 -8.03
N VAL A 296 -34.76 3.44 -7.88
CA VAL A 296 -34.38 2.38 -8.82
C VAL A 296 -34.72 1.02 -8.24
N GLU A 297 -35.16 0.09 -9.09
CA GLU A 297 -35.47 -1.29 -8.67
C GLU A 297 -34.23 -2.06 -8.24
N MET A 298 -33.10 -1.85 -8.93
CA MET A 298 -31.81 -2.46 -8.63
C MET A 298 -30.74 -1.39 -8.42
N GLY A 299 -29.98 -1.53 -7.33
CA GLY A 299 -28.92 -0.59 -6.94
C GLY A 299 -29.35 0.38 -5.85
N TYR A 300 -28.59 1.46 -5.72
CA TYR A 300 -28.84 2.54 -4.77
C TYR A 300 -28.79 3.87 -5.50
N LYS A 301 -29.80 4.72 -5.29
CA LYS A 301 -29.85 6.09 -5.79
C LYS A 301 -29.91 7.06 -4.62
N PHE A 302 -29.12 8.13 -4.69
CA PHE A 302 -29.07 9.17 -3.67
C PHE A 302 -28.54 10.49 -4.25
N PRO A 303 -28.75 11.64 -3.56
CA PRO A 303 -28.21 12.92 -4.01
C PRO A 303 -26.68 12.88 -4.12
N LEU A 304 -26.12 13.43 -5.20
CA LEU A 304 -24.68 13.53 -5.41
C LEU A 304 -23.99 14.30 -4.26
N SER A 305 -24.69 15.29 -3.69
CA SER A 305 -24.23 16.07 -2.54
C SER A 305 -24.14 15.27 -1.24
N ALA A 306 -24.76 14.08 -1.14
CA ALA A 306 -24.68 13.24 0.06
C ALA A 306 -23.27 12.71 0.31
N THR A 307 -22.49 12.53 -0.76
CA THR A 307 -21.15 11.93 -0.76
C THR A 307 -20.08 12.85 -1.32
N THR A 308 -20.44 14.08 -1.71
CA THR A 308 -19.53 15.04 -2.35
C THR A 308 -19.72 16.48 -1.86
N LYS A 309 -18.88 17.42 -2.34
CA LYS A 309 -19.07 18.87 -2.14
C LYS A 309 -19.85 19.55 -3.27
N PHE A 310 -20.31 18.79 -4.27
CA PHE A 310 -21.15 19.33 -5.33
C PHE A 310 -22.49 19.83 -4.76
N ARG A 311 -23.01 20.93 -5.32
CA ARG A 311 -24.23 21.58 -4.83
C ARG A 311 -25.39 21.47 -5.82
N GLU A 312 -25.13 20.94 -7.01
CA GLU A 312 -26.14 20.71 -8.02
C GLU A 312 -27.15 19.67 -7.56
N ASP A 313 -28.41 19.88 -7.93
CA ASP A 313 -29.50 18.93 -7.72
C ASP A 313 -29.37 17.77 -8.73
N LEU A 314 -28.45 16.87 -8.41
CA LEU A 314 -28.08 15.69 -9.18
C LEU A 314 -28.15 14.46 -8.29
N PHE A 315 -28.43 13.32 -8.93
CA PHE A 315 -28.51 12.02 -8.28
C PHE A 315 -27.46 11.10 -8.87
N VAL A 316 -26.79 10.35 -8.00
CA VAL A 316 -25.93 9.23 -8.39
C VAL A 316 -26.66 7.93 -8.15
N THR A 317 -26.56 7.01 -9.12
CA THR A 317 -26.98 5.62 -8.98
C THR A 317 -25.76 4.72 -9.04
N ILE A 318 -25.65 3.77 -8.12
CA ILE A 318 -24.61 2.74 -8.10
C ILE A 318 -25.25 1.35 -8.04
N PRO A 319 -24.60 0.31 -8.61
CA PRO A 319 -25.10 -1.05 -8.53
C PRO A 319 -24.97 -1.60 -7.10
N GLN A 320 -25.67 -2.69 -6.81
CA GLN A 320 -25.48 -3.39 -5.54
C GLN A 320 -24.11 -4.05 -5.51
N SER A 321 -23.46 -3.99 -4.34
CA SER A 321 -22.25 -4.77 -4.04
C SER A 321 -21.15 -4.62 -5.12
N VAL A 322 -20.76 -5.72 -5.76
CA VAL A 322 -19.72 -5.81 -6.80
C VAL A 322 -20.27 -5.78 -8.22
N ASN A 323 -21.58 -5.61 -8.40
CA ASN A 323 -22.25 -5.72 -9.70
C ASN A 323 -21.82 -4.62 -10.66
N ARG A 324 -21.97 -4.87 -11.96
CA ARG A 324 -21.47 -3.98 -13.03
C ARG A 324 -22.54 -3.77 -14.07
N TYR A 325 -22.68 -2.54 -14.57
CA TYR A 325 -23.54 -2.22 -15.69
C TYR A 325 -22.90 -2.63 -17.01
N LYS A 326 -23.72 -3.09 -17.97
CA LYS A 326 -23.31 -3.35 -19.35
C LYS A 326 -22.91 -2.04 -20.03
N LEU A 327 -21.67 -1.96 -20.46
CA LEU A 327 -21.16 -0.85 -21.26
C LEU A 327 -20.17 -1.38 -22.30
N GLN A 328 -20.35 -0.99 -23.55
CA GLN A 328 -19.45 -1.42 -24.62
C GLN A 328 -18.12 -0.65 -24.57
N GLY A 329 -17.03 -1.31 -24.96
CA GLY A 329 -15.72 -0.68 -25.10
C GLY A 329 -14.94 -0.46 -23.80
N VAL A 330 -15.46 -0.91 -22.64
CA VAL A 330 -14.78 -0.79 -21.34
C VAL A 330 -14.37 -2.15 -20.75
N GLY A 331 -13.34 -2.14 -19.90
CA GLY A 331 -12.92 -3.29 -19.10
C GLY A 331 -13.97 -3.70 -18.07
N HIS A 332 -13.98 -4.99 -17.70
CA HIS A 332 -14.90 -5.53 -16.69
C HIS A 332 -14.19 -6.47 -15.72
N GLN A 333 -12.86 -6.44 -15.64
CA GLN A 333 -12.11 -7.09 -14.57
C GLN A 333 -11.69 -6.04 -13.55
N TYR A 334 -11.10 -4.92 -14.00
CA TYR A 334 -10.84 -3.74 -13.17
C TYR A 334 -11.99 -2.75 -13.25
N VAL A 335 -12.55 -2.33 -12.11
CA VAL A 335 -13.59 -1.31 -12.06
C VAL A 335 -13.54 -0.45 -10.82
N HIS A 336 -14.03 0.76 -10.98
CA HIS A 336 -14.28 1.74 -9.93
C HIS A 336 -15.49 2.61 -10.33
N GLY A 337 -15.93 3.49 -9.44
CA GLY A 337 -17.12 4.34 -9.63
C GLY A 337 -18.29 3.99 -8.70
N GLY A 338 -18.29 2.79 -8.13
CA GLY A 338 -19.29 2.32 -7.17
C GLY A 338 -18.94 2.67 -5.73
N GLY A 339 -19.55 1.93 -4.78
CA GLY A 339 -19.44 2.20 -3.35
C GLY A 339 -18.82 1.09 -2.50
N SER A 340 -18.08 0.15 -3.10
CA SER A 340 -17.46 -0.94 -2.32
C SER A 340 -16.41 -0.41 -1.35
N LEU A 341 -16.11 -1.17 -0.29
CA LEU A 341 -15.05 -0.83 0.67
C LEU A 341 -13.69 -0.67 -0.03
N GLN A 342 -13.40 -1.52 -1.01
CA GLN A 342 -12.19 -1.47 -1.83
C GLN A 342 -12.08 -0.18 -2.66
N GLU A 343 -13.20 0.37 -3.10
CA GLU A 343 -13.27 1.62 -3.85
C GLU A 343 -13.20 2.85 -2.91
N LEU A 344 -13.86 2.79 -1.76
CA LEU A 344 -14.12 3.95 -0.91
C LEU A 344 -13.13 4.16 0.24
N VAL A 345 -12.54 3.10 0.78
CA VAL A 345 -11.56 3.25 1.86
C VAL A 345 -10.19 3.47 1.24
N VAL A 346 -9.78 4.74 1.17
CA VAL A 346 -8.52 5.15 0.54
C VAL A 346 -7.49 5.57 1.58
N PRO A 347 -6.20 5.34 1.32
CA PRO A 347 -5.13 5.60 2.28
C PRO A 347 -4.81 7.10 2.36
N VAL A 348 -4.28 7.51 3.51
CA VAL A 348 -3.47 8.71 3.68
C VAL A 348 -2.21 8.29 4.44
N ILE A 349 -1.10 8.12 3.74
CA ILE A 349 0.21 7.93 4.37
C ILE A 349 0.82 9.30 4.62
N GLU A 350 1.32 9.51 5.84
CA GLU A 350 2.20 10.63 6.15
C GLU A 350 3.61 10.11 6.39
N SER A 351 4.54 10.48 5.51
CA SER A 351 5.96 10.16 5.60
C SER A 351 6.75 11.42 5.97
N SER A 352 7.62 11.30 6.98
CA SER A 352 8.43 12.41 7.47
C SER A 352 9.82 11.94 7.90
N ARG A 353 10.81 12.82 7.78
CA ARG A 353 12.11 12.63 8.42
C ARG A 353 12.20 13.48 9.66
N LYS A 354 11.60 13.02 10.76
CA LYS A 354 11.90 13.59 12.08
C LYS A 354 13.20 12.99 12.59
N ARG A 355 14.06 13.82 13.17
CA ARG A 355 15.26 13.39 13.91
C ARG A 355 14.80 12.81 15.25
N GLN A 356 14.03 11.72 15.24
CA GLN A 356 13.73 10.96 16.44
C GLN A 356 14.92 10.04 16.71
N GLU A 357 15.46 10.10 17.93
CA GLU A 357 16.41 9.10 18.41
C GLU A 357 15.76 7.72 18.25
N ILE A 358 16.52 6.77 17.70
CA ILE A 358 16.08 5.39 17.50
C ILE A 358 15.78 4.83 18.89
N THR A 359 14.50 4.73 19.26
CA THR A 359 14.13 4.30 20.63
C THR A 359 14.22 2.79 20.81
N LYS A 360 14.20 2.00 19.73
CA LYS A 360 14.27 0.54 19.78
C LYS A 360 14.74 -0.06 18.44
N LYS A 361 15.70 -0.98 18.47
CA LYS A 361 16.09 -1.81 17.32
C LYS A 361 15.40 -3.19 17.40
N VAL A 362 15.17 -3.85 16.26
CA VAL A 362 14.68 -5.24 16.22
C VAL A 362 15.67 -6.17 16.90
N ALA A 363 15.19 -7.21 17.59
CA ALA A 363 16.06 -8.11 18.34
C ALA A 363 16.39 -9.39 17.53
N PRO A 364 17.66 -9.86 17.54
CA PRO A 364 18.00 -11.18 17.04
C PRO A 364 17.51 -12.28 18.00
N MET A 365 17.06 -13.40 17.44
CA MET A 365 16.75 -14.62 18.19
C MET A 365 17.46 -15.81 17.55
N LEU A 366 18.26 -16.52 18.34
CA LEU A 366 18.90 -17.75 17.91
C LEU A 366 17.87 -18.89 17.89
N VAL A 367 17.72 -19.54 16.74
CA VAL A 367 16.87 -20.72 16.57
C VAL A 367 17.64 -21.96 17.05
N HIS A 368 16.95 -22.93 17.66
CA HIS A 368 17.53 -24.16 18.23
C HIS A 368 18.55 -23.95 19.36
N ARG A 369 18.26 -23.03 20.30
CA ARG A 369 19.04 -22.88 21.54
C ARG A 369 19.25 -24.21 22.27
N GLY A 370 20.41 -24.38 22.89
CA GLY A 370 20.83 -25.61 23.56
C GLY A 370 21.21 -26.77 22.65
N GLN A 371 21.07 -26.66 21.32
CA GLN A 371 21.38 -27.73 20.37
C GLN A 371 22.51 -27.39 19.40
N LEU A 372 23.24 -26.29 19.65
CA LEU A 372 24.32 -25.84 18.77
C LEU A 372 25.55 -26.76 18.87
N ARG A 373 25.99 -27.25 17.70
CA ARG A 373 27.16 -28.13 17.58
C ARG A 373 28.03 -27.74 16.40
N VAL A 374 29.34 -27.66 16.61
CA VAL A 374 30.31 -27.61 15.51
C VAL A 374 30.47 -29.04 14.97
N VAL A 375 30.21 -29.23 13.68
CA VAL A 375 30.39 -30.51 12.99
C VAL A 375 31.26 -30.27 11.77
N SER A 376 32.32 -31.06 11.61
CA SER A 376 33.27 -30.91 10.50
C SER A 376 33.67 -29.45 10.32
N ASN A 377 34.31 -28.89 11.36
CA ASN A 377 34.77 -27.51 11.51
C ASN A 377 33.78 -26.36 11.26
N ILE A 378 32.48 -26.62 11.08
CA ILE A 378 31.48 -25.58 10.82
C ILE A 378 30.36 -25.66 11.85
N LEU A 379 29.98 -24.52 12.43
CA LEU A 379 28.69 -24.32 13.07
C LEU A 379 27.74 -23.69 12.06
N ARG A 380 26.58 -24.32 11.84
CA ARG A 380 25.47 -23.71 11.12
C ARG A 380 24.40 -23.31 12.13
N ALA A 381 24.05 -22.03 12.15
CA ALA A 381 23.05 -21.45 13.02
C ALA A 381 22.02 -20.67 12.20
N GLN A 382 20.87 -20.44 12.80
CA GLN A 382 19.83 -19.58 12.23
C GLN A 382 19.51 -18.47 13.23
N ILE A 383 19.52 -17.23 12.73
CA ILE A 383 19.11 -16.04 13.47
C ILE A 383 17.80 -15.56 12.87
N LEU A 384 16.75 -15.56 13.69
CA LEU A 384 15.46 -14.96 13.38
C LEU A 384 15.47 -13.50 13.85
N GLN A 385 15.14 -12.57 12.97
CA GLN A 385 14.74 -11.23 13.39
C GLN A 385 13.38 -11.35 14.09
N SER A 386 13.30 -11.12 15.41
CA SER A 386 12.12 -11.39 16.25
C SER A 386 10.82 -10.75 15.77
N ASN A 387 10.87 -9.48 15.38
CA ASN A 387 9.75 -8.66 14.89
C ASN A 387 10.13 -8.00 13.57
N LYS A 388 9.15 -7.65 12.72
CA LYS A 388 9.41 -6.85 11.52
C LYS A 388 9.89 -5.43 11.86
N VAL A 389 10.70 -4.85 10.98
CA VAL A 389 10.99 -3.42 11.03
C VAL A 389 9.70 -2.63 10.86
N SER A 390 9.54 -1.59 11.68
CA SER A 390 8.33 -0.77 11.73
C SER A 390 8.66 0.69 12.07
N ARG A 391 7.63 1.49 12.33
CA ARG A 391 7.79 2.83 12.93
C ARG A 391 8.37 2.79 14.36
N PHE A 392 8.24 1.68 15.08
CA PHE A 392 8.66 1.56 16.49
C PHE A 392 9.97 0.80 16.67
N GLU A 393 10.28 -0.12 15.76
CA GLU A 393 11.47 -0.96 15.82
C GLU A 393 12.27 -0.80 14.51
N LYS A 394 13.52 -0.34 14.62
CA LYS A 394 14.41 -0.12 13.47
C LYS A 394 15.37 -1.28 13.26
N GLU A 395 15.97 -1.33 12.07
CA GLU A 395 16.97 -2.35 11.74
C GLU A 395 18.15 -2.36 12.72
N ILE A 396 18.78 -3.53 12.84
CA ILE A 396 20.06 -3.70 13.55
C ILE A 396 21.03 -4.41 12.63
N THR A 397 22.29 -3.99 12.65
CA THR A 397 23.37 -4.77 12.05
C THR A 397 24.06 -5.51 13.18
N ILE A 398 24.10 -6.83 13.08
CA ILE A 398 24.71 -7.71 14.08
C ILE A 398 26.00 -8.31 13.55
N SER A 399 26.92 -8.61 14.45
CA SER A 399 28.05 -9.51 14.18
C SER A 399 27.90 -10.81 14.94
N VAL A 400 28.20 -11.92 14.28
CA VAL A 400 28.04 -13.28 14.81
C VAL A 400 29.38 -14.02 14.71
N GLY A 401 29.81 -14.64 15.81
CA GLY A 401 31.06 -15.39 15.85
C GLY A 401 31.10 -16.43 16.96
N LEU A 402 32.05 -17.35 16.86
CA LEU A 402 32.41 -18.28 17.93
C LEU A 402 33.56 -17.70 18.74
N TYR A 403 33.44 -17.79 20.06
CA TYR A 403 34.40 -17.25 21.00
C TYR A 403 34.87 -18.30 21.98
N LYS A 404 36.16 -18.24 22.30
CA LYS A 404 36.73 -18.82 23.51
C LYS A 404 36.99 -17.65 24.46
N ASP A 405 36.23 -17.59 25.54
CA ASP A 405 36.22 -16.45 26.46
C ASP A 405 35.91 -15.12 25.74
N LEU A 406 36.94 -14.30 25.48
CA LEU A 406 36.85 -13.02 24.77
C LEU A 406 37.47 -13.07 23.37
N GLU A 407 38.18 -14.14 23.01
CA GLU A 407 38.86 -14.28 21.74
C GLU A 407 37.92 -14.87 20.68
N LEU A 408 37.81 -14.19 19.54
CA LEU A 408 37.09 -14.70 18.37
C LEU A 408 37.90 -15.86 17.75
N VAL A 409 37.27 -17.02 17.64
CA VAL A 409 37.88 -18.27 17.14
C VAL A 409 37.14 -18.84 15.92
N SER A 410 36.39 -18.01 15.20
CA SER A 410 35.84 -18.32 13.88
C SER A 410 35.96 -17.13 12.94
N ASN A 411 35.50 -17.24 11.69
CA ASN A 411 35.13 -16.04 10.94
C ASN A 411 33.98 -15.32 11.65
N GLU A 412 33.93 -13.99 11.51
CA GLU A 412 32.80 -13.16 11.89
C GLU A 412 31.84 -13.05 10.69
N GLN A 413 30.54 -13.19 10.91
CA GLN A 413 29.52 -12.85 9.91
C GLN A 413 28.79 -11.59 10.34
N ILE A 414 28.65 -10.63 9.43
CA ILE A 414 27.90 -9.40 9.63
C ILE A 414 26.57 -9.50 8.87
N ILE A 415 25.47 -9.30 9.57
CA ILE A 415 24.12 -9.46 9.03
C ILE A 415 23.28 -8.27 9.44
N THR A 416 22.58 -7.66 8.51
CA THR A 416 21.58 -6.63 8.80
C THR A 416 20.20 -7.27 8.89
N LEU A 417 19.57 -7.13 10.05
CA LEU A 417 18.19 -7.52 10.30
C LEU A 417 17.29 -6.32 9.99
N ASN A 418 16.78 -6.26 8.76
CA ASN A 418 15.96 -5.14 8.27
C ASN A 418 14.66 -5.55 7.57
N SER A 419 14.23 -6.81 7.74
CA SER A 419 13.05 -7.32 7.06
C SER A 419 11.78 -6.65 7.59
N THR A 420 10.90 -6.25 6.68
CA THR A 420 9.60 -5.63 6.97
C THR A 420 8.45 -6.64 6.89
N GLU A 421 8.77 -7.90 6.57
CA GLU A 421 7.79 -8.96 6.34
C GLU A 421 7.27 -9.58 7.64
N GLU A 422 5.99 -9.96 7.66
CA GLU A 422 5.37 -10.59 8.82
C GLU A 422 5.87 -12.05 9.01
N ALA A 423 6.02 -12.77 7.89
CA ALA A 423 6.35 -14.19 7.88
C ALA A 423 7.75 -14.45 8.49
N PRO A 424 7.89 -15.36 9.48
CA PRO A 424 9.18 -15.70 10.07
C PRO A 424 10.21 -16.23 9.06
N SER A 425 9.76 -16.92 8.01
CA SER A 425 10.62 -17.42 6.93
C SER A 425 11.36 -16.30 6.20
N GLU A 426 10.70 -15.16 5.99
CA GLU A 426 11.23 -13.96 5.33
C GLU A 426 12.07 -13.08 6.29
N ARG A 427 12.18 -13.50 7.54
CA ARG A 427 12.94 -12.83 8.61
C ARG A 427 14.09 -13.69 9.14
N MET A 428 14.35 -14.84 8.51
CA MET A 428 15.30 -15.83 8.97
C MET A 428 16.61 -15.76 8.18
N HIS A 429 17.72 -15.62 8.90
CA HIS A 429 19.06 -15.52 8.36
C HIS A 429 19.87 -16.75 8.75
N ARG A 430 20.51 -17.40 7.77
CA ARG A 430 21.45 -18.50 8.02
C ARG A 430 22.86 -17.96 8.24
N VAL A 431 23.54 -18.50 9.25
CA VAL A 431 24.93 -18.17 9.60
C VAL A 431 25.77 -19.44 9.60
N ASP A 432 26.87 -19.41 8.88
CA ASP A 432 27.85 -20.48 8.78
C ASP A 432 29.20 -20.00 9.33
N LEU A 433 29.60 -20.50 10.51
CA LEU A 433 30.81 -20.10 11.21
C LEU A 433 31.84 -21.22 11.11
N ASN A 434 32.96 -20.95 10.45
CA ASN A 434 34.09 -21.86 10.32
C ASN A 434 35.01 -21.70 11.52
N LEU A 435 35.21 -22.77 12.27
CA LEU A 435 36.07 -22.82 13.44
C LEU A 435 37.54 -22.70 13.04
N ALA A 436 38.27 -21.80 13.69
CA ALA A 436 39.71 -21.65 13.51
C ALA A 436 40.45 -22.86 14.07
N ALA A 437 41.56 -23.26 13.43
CA ALA A 437 42.34 -24.42 13.81
C ALA A 437 42.83 -24.39 15.27
N VAL A 438 43.11 -23.19 15.80
CA VAL A 438 43.55 -22.97 17.19
C VAL A 438 42.52 -23.41 18.23
N ALA A 439 41.23 -23.40 17.88
CA ALA A 439 40.13 -23.76 18.78
C ALA A 439 39.56 -25.17 18.50
N ALA A 440 40.16 -25.93 17.58
CA ALA A 440 39.68 -27.27 17.23
C ALA A 440 39.74 -28.27 18.39
N LYS A 441 40.57 -28.01 19.41
CA LYS A 441 40.75 -28.85 20.61
C LYS A 441 39.83 -28.45 21.77
N GLU A 442 39.08 -27.37 21.66
CA GLU A 442 38.16 -26.92 22.72
C GLU A 442 36.91 -27.79 22.71
N SER A 443 36.45 -28.28 23.87
CA SER A 443 35.21 -29.06 23.95
C SER A 443 33.94 -28.20 23.87
N PHE A 444 34.04 -26.95 24.34
CA PHE A 444 32.95 -26.00 24.37
C PHE A 444 33.41 -24.63 23.90
N LEU A 445 32.53 -23.96 23.17
CA LEU A 445 32.70 -22.60 22.66
C LEU A 445 31.46 -21.79 23.00
N LYS A 446 31.52 -20.49 22.84
CA LYS A 446 30.35 -19.62 22.94
C LYS A 446 30.04 -18.99 21.59
N LEU A 447 28.83 -19.17 21.10
CA LEU A 447 28.31 -18.30 20.04
C LEU A 447 27.94 -16.98 20.69
N LYS A 448 28.49 -15.88 20.16
CA LYS A 448 28.12 -14.53 20.59
C LYS A 448 27.58 -13.75 19.40
N VAL A 449 26.50 -13.01 19.65
CA VAL A 449 25.91 -12.05 18.72
C VAL A 449 26.00 -10.68 19.35
N PHE A 450 26.59 -9.72 18.65
CA PHE A 450 26.72 -8.34 19.09
C PHE A 450 25.96 -7.40 18.16
N ASP A 451 25.53 -6.25 18.66
CA ASP A 451 25.27 -5.10 17.80
C ASP A 451 26.62 -4.60 17.27
N VAL A 452 26.74 -4.28 15.98
CA VAL A 452 28.01 -3.72 15.46
C VAL A 452 28.36 -2.39 16.10
N ASP A 453 27.34 -1.67 16.60
CA ASP A 453 27.51 -0.41 17.33
C ASP A 453 27.86 -0.63 18.82
N ASP A 454 27.63 -1.83 19.37
CA ASP A 454 27.95 -2.24 20.75
C ASP A 454 28.53 -3.66 20.79
N LYS A 455 29.85 -3.75 20.62
CA LYS A 455 30.60 -5.02 20.71
C LYS A 455 30.96 -5.42 22.15
N LEU A 456 30.55 -4.65 23.16
CA LEU A 456 30.84 -4.97 24.57
C LEU A 456 29.74 -5.83 25.19
N ASN A 457 28.49 -5.60 24.79
CA ASN A 457 27.33 -6.30 25.34
C ASN A 457 26.74 -7.28 24.31
N PRO A 458 26.91 -8.60 24.48
CA PRO A 458 26.32 -9.56 23.57
C PRO A 458 24.80 -9.55 23.69
N LEU A 459 24.11 -9.40 22.55
CA LEU A 459 22.66 -9.57 22.42
C LEU A 459 22.25 -11.03 22.63
N ILE A 460 23.12 -11.97 22.22
CA ILE A 460 22.96 -13.41 22.45
C ILE A 460 24.32 -13.96 22.86
N GLU A 461 24.35 -14.74 23.93
CA GLU A 461 25.45 -15.62 24.28
C GLU A 461 24.87 -17.03 24.50
N GLU A 462 25.40 -18.02 23.77
CA GLU A 462 24.91 -19.40 23.83
C GLU A 462 26.09 -20.39 23.79
N LEU A 463 26.00 -21.45 24.60
CA LEU A 463 27.00 -22.52 24.62
C LEU A 463 26.91 -23.37 23.35
N VAL A 464 28.06 -23.69 22.76
CA VAL A 464 28.21 -24.53 21.57
C VAL A 464 29.09 -25.72 21.92
N GLN A 465 28.62 -26.93 21.65
CA GLN A 465 29.41 -28.13 21.79
C GLN A 465 30.30 -28.33 20.56
N ASN A 466 31.59 -28.57 20.75
CA ASN A 466 32.48 -28.85 19.65
C ASN A 466 32.62 -30.36 19.42
N ASN A 467 32.04 -30.87 18.33
CA ASN A 467 32.08 -32.28 17.99
C ASN A 467 33.19 -32.62 16.97
N THR A 468 34.14 -31.72 16.72
CA THR A 468 35.29 -32.03 15.84
C THR A 468 36.24 -33.07 16.44
N LEU A 469 36.11 -33.36 17.74
CA LEU A 469 36.96 -34.29 18.49
C LEU A 469 36.37 -35.69 18.68
N ILE A 470 35.20 -35.99 18.11
CA ILE A 470 34.64 -37.34 18.21
C ILE A 470 35.55 -38.26 17.40
N GLN A 471 36.45 -38.96 18.10
CA GLN A 471 37.08 -40.16 17.58
C GLN A 471 35.95 -41.11 17.19
N THR A 472 35.97 -41.58 15.94
CA THR A 472 35.27 -42.78 15.56
C THR A 472 35.77 -43.90 16.46
N ASP A 473 34.96 -44.30 17.44
CA ASP A 473 35.11 -45.58 18.11
C ASP A 473 35.04 -46.64 16.99
N PHE A 474 36.21 -47.23 16.69
CA PHE A 474 36.37 -48.34 15.74
C PHE A 474 35.93 -49.67 16.37
#